data_AF-A0A430BIU7-F1
#
_entry.id   AF-A0A430BIU7-F1
#
_cell.length_a   1.000
_cell.length_b   1.000
_cell.length_c   1.000
_cell.angle_alpha   90.00
_cell.angle_beta   90.00
_cell.angle_gamma   90.00
#
_symmetry.space_group_name_H-M   'P 1'
#
loop_
_entity.id
_entity.type
_entity.pdbx_description
1 polymer ?
#
loop_
_entity_poly.entity_id
_entity_poly.type
_entity_poly.pdbx_seq_one_letter_code
_entity_poly.pdbx_strand_id
1 'polypeptide(L)' 'MLKSRMKRLDHAREQAAMRLADVETSLLSLDNEDLLDIADIFRSQPMSVIGQIVLAEMRKRHISL' A
#
# COMPACT_ATOMS: atom_id res chain seq x y z
N MET A 1 -15.25 30.63 9.47
CA MET A 1 -14.78 29.42 10.17
C MET A 1 -15.05 28.11 9.42
N LEU A 2 -16.25 27.88 8.86
CA LEU A 2 -16.55 26.61 8.15
C LEU A 2 -15.67 26.40 6.90
N LYS A 3 -15.49 27.44 6.07
CA LYS A 3 -14.65 27.39 4.85
C LYS A 3 -13.18 27.05 5.15
N SER A 4 -12.60 27.61 6.21
CA SER A 4 -11.21 27.31 6.61
C SER A 4 -11.07 25.91 7.20
N ARG A 5 -12.10 25.41 7.91
CA ARG A 5 -12.14 24.02 8.37
C ARG A 5 -12.19 23.04 7.18
N MET A 6 -12.99 23.32 6.16
CA MET A 6 -13.07 22.49 4.95
C MET A 6 -11.72 22.39 4.24
N LYS A 7 -11.06 23.54 3.98
CA LYS A 7 -9.74 23.57 3.34
C LYS A 7 -8.68 22.77 4.10
N ARG A 8 -8.69 22.80 5.43
CA ARG A 8 -7.75 22.00 6.24
C ARG A 8 -8.02 20.49 6.13
N LEU A 9 -9.30 20.10 6.08
CA LEU A 9 -9.67 18.69 5.90
C LEU A 9 -9.28 18.20 4.50
N ASP A 10 -9.49 19.01 3.47
CA ASP A 10 -9.12 18.66 2.10
C ASP A 10 -7.60 18.50 1.96
N HIS A 11 -6.83 19.42 2.54
CA HIS A 11 -5.37 19.32 2.53
C HIS A 11 -4.86 18.09 3.30
N ALA A 12 -5.46 17.78 4.46
CA ALA A 12 -5.11 16.57 5.21
C ALA A 12 -5.42 15.29 4.41
N ARG A 13 -6.53 15.27 3.65
CA ARG A 13 -6.90 14.16 2.77
C ARG A 13 -5.91 14.00 1.61
N GLU A 14 -5.54 15.10 0.97
CA GLU A 14 -4.55 15.11 -0.11
C GLU A 14 -3.21 14.56 0.38
N GLN A 15 -2.72 15.03 1.53
CA GLN A 15 -1.49 14.50 2.14
C GLN A 15 -1.60 13.01 2.49
N ALA A 16 -2.74 12.56 3.00
CA ALA A 16 -2.95 11.15 3.31
C ALA A 16 -2.94 10.29 2.03
N ALA A 17 -3.55 10.78 0.95
CA ALA A 17 -3.55 10.10 -0.35
C ALA A 17 -2.13 10.01 -0.95
N MET A 18 -1.35 11.10 -0.88
CA MET A 18 0.05 11.10 -1.32
C MET A 18 0.88 10.07 -0.57
N ARG A 19 0.78 10.05 0.77
CA ARG A 19 1.51 9.07 1.60
C ARG A 19 1.11 7.64 1.29
N LEU A 20 -0.16 7.39 0.97
CA LEU A 20 -0.63 6.05 0.59
C LEU A 20 -0.02 5.63 -0.76
N ALA A 21 0.03 6.53 -1.74
CA ALA A 21 0.64 6.28 -3.03
C ALA A 21 2.16 6.03 -2.92
N ASP A 22 2.85 6.74 -2.02
CA ASP A 22 4.28 6.51 -1.75
C ASP A 22 4.53 5.12 -1.14
N VAL A 23 3.66 4.68 -0.23
CA VAL A 23 3.72 3.32 0.35
C VAL A 23 3.46 2.26 -0.71
N GLU A 24 2.44 2.44 -1.54
CA GLU A 24 2.15 1.51 -2.64
C GLU A 24 3.32 1.43 -3.61
N THR A 25 3.88 2.57 -4.02
CA THR A 25 5.05 2.62 -4.90
C THR A 25 6.26 1.91 -4.27
N SER A 26 6.48 2.11 -2.97
CA SER A 26 7.57 1.47 -2.25
C SER A 26 7.41 -0.05 -2.22
N LEU A 27 6.20 -0.56 -1.95
CA LEU A 27 5.87 -1.99 -2.00
C LEU A 27 6.09 -2.59 -3.40
N LEU A 28 5.68 -1.87 -4.44
CA LEU A 28 5.85 -2.32 -5.84
C LEU A 28 7.31 -2.28 -6.30
N SER A 29 8.18 -1.52 -5.62
CA SER A 29 9.61 -1.42 -5.93
C SER A 29 10.46 -2.48 -5.23
N LEU A 30 9.89 -3.24 -4.29
CA LEU A 30 10.60 -4.33 -3.61
C LEU A 30 11.09 -5.38 -4.60
N ASP A 31 12.19 -6.03 -4.25
CA ASP A 31 12.67 -7.20 -4.97
C ASP A 31 11.79 -8.43 -4.66
N ASN A 32 12.16 -9.59 -5.20
CA ASN A 32 11.35 -10.78 -5.02
C ASN A 32 11.47 -11.37 -3.61
N GLU A 33 12.62 -11.28 -2.95
CA GLU A 33 12.83 -11.86 -1.62
C GLU A 33 12.05 -11.05 -0.57
N ASP A 34 12.20 -9.73 -0.60
CA ASP A 34 11.46 -8.82 0.28
C ASP A 34 9.94 -8.95 0.06
N LEU A 35 9.50 -9.11 -1.19
CA LEU A 35 8.09 -9.27 -1.52
C LEU A 35 7.52 -10.58 -0.95
N LEU A 36 8.31 -11.67 -0.94
CA LEU A 36 7.94 -12.94 -0.32
C LEU A 36 7.88 -12.82 1.20
N ASP A 37 8.83 -12.13 1.84
CA ASP A 37 8.81 -11.92 3.28
C ASP A 37 7.56 -11.15 3.74
N ILE A 38 7.20 -10.08 3.01
CA ILE A 38 5.97 -9.34 3.29
C ILE A 38 4.74 -10.23 3.05
N ALA A 39 4.74 -11.05 2.00
CA ALA A 39 3.64 -11.98 1.74
C ALA A 39 3.46 -12.99 2.88
N ASP A 40 4.56 -13.49 3.46
CA ASP A 40 4.51 -14.40 4.61
C ASP A 40 3.96 -13.72 5.87
N ILE A 41 4.40 -12.48 6.15
CA ILE A 41 3.89 -11.67 7.28
C ILE A 41 2.36 -11.49 7.17
N PHE A 42 1.87 -11.16 5.97
CA PHE A 42 0.45 -10.92 5.72
C PHE A 42 -0.33 -12.19 5.34
N ARG A 43 0.27 -13.38 5.40
CA ARG A 43 -0.37 -14.65 5.05
C ARG A 43 -1.64 -14.93 5.85
N SER A 44 -1.68 -14.51 7.12
CA SER A 44 -2.85 -14.63 8.00
C SER A 44 -3.95 -13.58 7.72
N GLN A 45 -3.63 -12.56 6.94
CA GLN A 45 -4.51 -11.42 6.62
C GLN A 45 -4.48 -11.09 5.12
N PRO A 46 -4.84 -12.04 4.23
CA PRO A 46 -4.75 -11.87 2.79
C PRO A 46 -5.69 -10.78 2.25
N MET A 47 -6.73 -10.42 3.00
CA MET A 47 -7.69 -9.37 2.66
C MET A 47 -7.23 -7.97 3.10
N SER A 48 -6.09 -7.85 3.80
CA SER A 48 -5.49 -6.55 4.08
C SER A 48 -5.08 -5.86 2.78
N VAL A 49 -5.07 -4.51 2.76
CA VAL A 49 -4.67 -3.73 1.58
C VAL A 49 -3.25 -4.09 1.13
N ILE A 50 -2.32 -4.23 2.09
CA ILE A 50 -0.94 -4.62 1.82
C ILE A 50 -0.87 -6.04 1.25
N GLY A 51 -1.58 -7.00 1.85
CA GLY A 51 -1.64 -8.37 1.37
C GLY A 51 -2.17 -8.46 -0.07
N GLN A 52 -3.19 -7.69 -0.41
CA GLN A 52 -3.74 -7.66 -1.77
C GLN A 52 -2.74 -7.09 -2.80
N ILE A 53 -2.05 -5.98 -2.47
CA ILE A 53 -1.04 -5.37 -3.34
C ILE A 53 0.11 -6.35 -3.60
N VAL A 54 0.61 -6.95 -2.53
CA VAL A 54 1.74 -7.89 -2.58
C VAL A 54 1.38 -9.14 -3.39
N LEU A 55 0.23 -9.75 -3.13
CA LEU A 55 -0.23 -10.92 -3.89
C LEU A 55 -0.46 -10.60 -5.38
N ALA A 56 -0.93 -9.39 -5.70
CA ALA A 56 -1.09 -8.95 -7.08
C ALA A 56 0.26 -8.81 -7.79
N GLU A 57 1.25 -8.18 -7.14
CA GLU A 57 2.60 -8.03 -7.70
C GLU A 57 3.32 -9.38 -7.82
N MET A 58 3.18 -10.27 -6.84
CA MET A 58 3.70 -11.65 -6.92
C MET A 58 3.13 -12.41 -8.13
N ARG A 59 1.81 -12.31 -8.35
CA ARG A 59 1.15 -12.94 -9.50
C ARG A 59 1.66 -12.39 -10.82
N LYS A 60 1.85 -11.08 -10.91
CA LYS A 60 2.40 -10.40 -12.10
C LYS A 60 3.86 -10.82 -12.37
N ARG A 61 4.64 -11.06 -11.32
CA ARG A 61 6.05 -11.52 -11.40
C ARG A 61 6.19 -13.04 -11.50
N HIS A 62 5.09 -13.78 -11.45
CA HIS A 62 5.07 -15.25 -11.46
C HIS A 62 5.89 -15.90 -10.33
N ILE A 63 5.89 -15.28 -9.16
CA ILE A 63 6.52 -15.82 -7.95
C ILE A 63 5.46 -16.26 -6.94
N SER A 64 5.79 -17.25 -6.12
CA SER A 64 4.92 -17.80 -5.08
C SER A 64 5.72 -18.10 -3.83
N LEU A 65 5.04 -18.02 -2.68
CA LEU A 65 5.57 -18.46 -1.40
C LEU A 65 5.62 -19.99 -1.32
#